data_AF-A0A923YLX1-F1
#
_entry.id   AF-A0A923YLX1-F1
#
_cell.length_a   1.000
_cell.length_b   1.000
_cell.length_c   1.000
_cell.angle_alpha   90.00
_cell.angle_beta   90.00
_cell.angle_gamma   90.00
#
_symmetry.space_group_name_H-M   'P 1'
#
loop_
_entity.id
_entity.type
_entity.pdbx_description
1 polymer ?
#
loop_
_entity_poly.entity_id
_entity_poly.type
_entity_poly.pdbx_seq_one_letter_code
_entity_poly.pdbx_strand_id
1 'polypeptide(L)'
;MLRQYELVERVLAYDPGADEAMLNRAYVYTVQKHGSQKRASGDPYFSHPIEVAGLMTELKLDQDTVVTALLHDTVEDTLATTAEIEKLFGPNVARLVDGVTKLSKIE
;
A
#
# COMPACT_ATOMS: atom_id res chain seq x y z
N MET A 1 3.46 14.19 -4.19
CA MET A 1 2.76 12.92 -3.96
C MET A 1 2.51 12.25 -5.30
N LEU A 2 2.96 11.01 -5.44
CA LEU A 2 2.82 10.21 -6.65
C LEU A 2 1.32 9.96 -6.93
N ARG A 3 0.86 10.27 -8.13
CA ARG A 3 -0.53 10.03 -8.54
C ARG A 3 -0.73 8.55 -8.84
N GLN A 4 -1.99 8.12 -8.77
CA GLN A 4 -2.38 6.73 -9.00
C GLN A 4 -1.84 6.18 -10.34
N TYR A 5 -2.07 6.89 -11.45
CA TYR A 5 -1.59 6.45 -12.77
C TYR A 5 -0.06 6.43 -12.84
N GLU A 6 0.63 7.38 -12.19
CA GLU A 6 2.10 7.45 -12.19
C GLU A 6 2.72 6.25 -11.46
N LEU A 7 2.10 5.81 -10.35
CA LEU A 7 2.53 4.59 -9.64
C LEU A 7 2.38 3.36 -10.55
N VAL A 8 1.20 3.19 -11.16
CA VAL A 8 0.92 2.06 -12.06
C VAL A 8 1.87 2.04 -13.24
N GLU A 9 2.06 3.19 -13.92
CA GLU A 9 2.98 3.32 -15.05
C GLU A 9 4.42 2.97 -14.66
N ARG A 10 4.87 3.39 -13.46
CA ARG A 10 6.20 3.01 -12.96
C ARG A 10 6.36 1.51 -12.78
N VAL A 11 5.37 0.83 -12.21
CA VAL A 11 5.41 -0.63 -12.04
C VAL A 11 5.41 -1.33 -13.40
N LEU A 12 4.49 -0.96 -14.29
CA LEU A 12 4.38 -1.55 -15.63
C LEU A 12 5.63 -1.33 -16.49
N ALA A 13 6.39 -0.26 -16.25
CA ALA A 13 7.63 0.00 -16.97
C ALA A 13 8.73 -1.05 -16.70
N TYR A 14 8.73 -1.70 -15.53
CA TYR A 14 9.70 -2.76 -15.20
C TYR A 14 9.06 -4.15 -15.08
N ASP A 15 7.76 -4.23 -14.85
CA ASP A 15 6.97 -5.47 -14.83
C ASP A 15 5.68 -5.31 -15.66
N PRO A 16 5.73 -5.49 -16.99
CA PRO A 16 4.56 -5.35 -17.85
C PRO A 16 3.45 -6.38 -17.59
N GLY A 17 3.73 -7.43 -16.81
CA GLY A 17 2.78 -8.47 -16.44
C GLY A 17 2.01 -8.17 -15.14
N ALA A 18 2.33 -7.06 -14.47
CA ALA A 18 1.66 -6.66 -13.24
C ALA A 18 0.15 -6.45 -13.45
N ASP A 19 -0.63 -6.86 -12.46
CA ASP A 19 -2.05 -6.59 -12.34
C ASP A 19 -2.29 -5.12 -11.96
N GLU A 20 -2.44 -4.30 -13.00
CA GLU A 20 -2.84 -2.90 -12.91
C GLU A 20 -4.10 -2.69 -12.05
N ALA A 21 -5.07 -3.61 -12.10
CA ALA A 21 -6.32 -3.46 -11.35
C ALA A 21 -6.09 -3.64 -9.85
N MET A 22 -5.18 -4.54 -9.45
CA MET A 22 -4.77 -4.70 -8.05
C MET A 22 -4.04 -3.45 -7.53
N LEU A 23 -3.07 -2.92 -8.29
CA LEU A 23 -2.34 -1.70 -7.92
C LEU A 23 -3.29 -0.50 -7.73
N ASN A 24 -4.19 -0.30 -8.69
CA ASN A 24 -5.20 0.75 -8.63
C ASN A 24 -6.11 0.59 -7.41
N ARG A 25 -6.58 -0.64 -7.14
CA ARG A 25 -7.43 -0.93 -5.99
C ARG A 25 -6.72 -0.63 -4.68
N ALA A 26 -5.44 -1.00 -4.55
CA ALA A 26 -4.65 -0.76 -3.35
C ALA A 26 -4.45 0.74 -3.09
N TYR A 27 -4.17 1.52 -4.14
CA TYR A 27 -4.04 2.97 -4.04
C TYR A 27 -5.34 3.62 -3.54
N VAL A 28 -6.47 3.28 -4.17
CA VAL A 28 -7.79 3.81 -3.77
C VAL A 28 -8.13 3.38 -2.35
N TYR A 29 -7.88 2.12 -2.00
CA TYR A 29 -8.16 1.60 -0.67
C TYR A 29 -7.39 2.35 0.42
N THR A 30 -6.10 2.64 0.21
CA THR A 30 -5.31 3.38 1.21
C THR A 30 -5.82 4.81 1.39
N VAL A 31 -6.15 5.49 0.28
CA VAL A 31 -6.73 6.85 0.32
C VAL A 31 -8.10 6.84 1.02
N GLN A 32 -8.90 5.79 0.84
CA GLN A 32 -10.20 5.66 1.52
C GLN A 32 -10.04 5.42 3.02
N LYS A 33 -9.16 4.49 3.43
CA LYS A 33 -9.00 4.11 4.84
C LYS A 33 -8.34 5.21 5.67
N HIS A 34 -7.39 5.94 5.08
CA HIS A 34 -6.68 7.05 5.74
C HIS A 34 -7.23 8.44 5.36
N GLY A 35 -8.31 8.53 4.59
CA GLY A 35 -8.77 9.77 3.94
C GLY A 35 -9.11 10.92 4.88
N SER A 36 -9.61 10.62 6.08
CA SER A 36 -9.88 11.62 7.13
C SER A 36 -8.74 11.77 8.14
N GLN A 37 -7.71 10.94 8.06
CA GLN A 37 -6.59 10.93 8.99
C GLN A 37 -5.54 11.96 8.57
N LYS A 38 -4.96 12.64 9.56
CA LYS A 38 -3.88 13.60 9.36
C LYS A 38 -2.65 13.20 10.16
N ARG A 39 -1.48 13.52 9.64
CA ARG A 39 -0.21 13.44 10.39
C ARG A 39 -0.13 14.61 11.38
N ALA A 40 0.85 14.55 12.29
CA ALA A 40 1.14 15.64 13.23
C ALA A 40 1.47 16.97 12.53
N SER A 41 1.98 16.93 11.29
CA SER A 41 2.23 18.11 10.45
C SER A 41 0.95 18.77 9.90
N GLY A 42 -0.18 18.07 9.92
CA GLY A 42 -1.44 18.48 9.30
C GLY A 42 -1.67 17.91 7.90
N ASP A 43 -0.68 17.24 7.31
CA ASP A 43 -0.79 16.60 5.99
C ASP A 43 -1.69 15.36 6.04
N PRO A 44 -2.36 14.98 4.93
CA PRO A 44 -3.15 13.76 4.87
C PRO A 44 -2.29 12.52 5.10
N TYR A 45 -2.74 11.59 5.96
CA TYR A 45 -1.92 10.42 6.33
C TYR A 45 -1.59 9.50 5.16
N PHE A 46 -2.52 9.35 4.19
CA PHE A 46 -2.32 8.52 3.01
C PHE A 46 -1.11 8.92 2.15
N SER A 47 -0.56 10.14 2.32
CA SER A 47 0.64 10.54 1.60
C SER A 47 1.84 9.66 1.95
N HIS A 48 1.94 9.20 3.21
CA HIS A 48 3.04 8.36 3.68
C HIS A 48 3.05 6.97 2.99
N PRO A 49 1.98 6.16 3.01
CA PRO A 49 1.97 4.89 2.29
C PRO A 49 2.25 5.04 0.78
N ILE A 50 1.79 6.14 0.16
CA ILE A 50 2.06 6.42 -1.26
C ILE A 50 3.54 6.72 -1.51
N GLU A 51 4.21 7.46 -0.63
CA GLU A 51 5.65 7.74 -0.73
C GLU A 51 6.48 6.47 -0.55
N VAL A 52 6.13 5.63 0.42
CA VAL A 52 6.79 4.32 0.63
C VAL A 52 6.62 3.44 -0.61
N ALA A 53 5.40 3.35 -1.17
CA ALA A 53 5.15 2.60 -2.40
C ALA A 53 5.95 3.16 -3.60
N GLY A 54 6.07 4.49 -3.70
CA GLY A 54 6.94 5.15 -4.67
C GLY A 54 8.39 4.68 -4.58
N LEU A 55 8.96 4.60 -3.37
CA LEU A 55 10.30 4.04 -3.15
C LEU A 55 10.41 2.58 -3.61
N MET A 56 9.39 1.75 -3.34
CA MET A 56 9.39 0.35 -3.80
C MET A 56 9.48 0.27 -5.33
N THR A 57 8.82 1.18 -6.06
CA THR A 57 8.94 1.25 -7.53
C THR A 57 10.32 1.68 -8.00
N GLU A 58 11.02 2.55 -7.27
CA GLU A 58 12.39 2.97 -7.59
C GLU A 58 13.38 1.81 -7.42
N LEU A 59 13.12 0.94 -6.43
CA LEU A 59 13.85 -0.30 -6.20
C LEU A 59 13.44 -1.45 -7.13
N LYS A 60 12.42 -1.23 -7.99
CA LYS A 60 11.84 -2.23 -8.91
C LYS A 60 11.40 -3.52 -8.23
N LEU A 61 10.79 -3.40 -7.05
CA LEU A 61 10.25 -4.55 -6.32
C LEU A 61 8.97 -5.06 -6.97
N ASP A 62 8.61 -6.31 -6.66
CA ASP A 62 7.42 -6.95 -7.20
C ASP A 62 6.12 -6.25 -6.77
N GLN A 63 5.04 -6.54 -7.50
CA GLN A 63 3.74 -5.94 -7.23
C GLN A 63 3.23 -6.18 -5.81
N ASP A 64 3.35 -7.40 -5.26
CA ASP A 64 2.83 -7.71 -3.94
C ASP A 64 3.54 -6.85 -2.88
N THR A 65 4.83 -6.57 -3.08
CA THR A 65 5.60 -5.64 -2.25
C THR A 65 5.11 -4.20 -2.37
N VAL A 66 4.86 -3.70 -3.59
CA VAL A 66 4.32 -2.34 -3.81
C VAL A 66 2.91 -2.20 -3.20
N VAL A 67 2.06 -3.20 -3.39
CA VAL A 67 0.72 -3.27 -2.80
C VAL A 67 0.80 -3.32 -1.28
N THR A 68 1.72 -4.11 -0.72
CA THR A 68 1.95 -4.15 0.74
C THR A 68 2.36 -2.78 1.25
N ALA A 69 3.27 -2.06 0.57
CA ALA A 69 3.67 -0.71 0.97
C ALA A 69 2.49 0.28 0.98
N LEU A 70 1.56 0.18 0.03
CA LEU A 70 0.33 0.98 0.05
C LEU A 70 -0.57 0.63 1.24
N LEU A 71 -0.55 -0.61 1.72
CA LEU A 71 -1.51 -1.13 2.71
C LEU A 71 -0.94 -1.28 4.13
N HIS A 72 0.36 -1.10 4.33
CA HIS A 72 1.07 -1.55 5.55
C HIS A 72 0.46 -1.02 6.85
N ASP A 73 0.07 0.25 6.88
CA ASP A 73 -0.51 0.89 8.07
C ASP A 73 -2.04 0.76 8.15
N THR A 74 -2.69 0.18 7.15
CA THR A 74 -4.17 0.15 7.12
C THR A 74 -4.74 -0.70 8.23
N VAL A 75 -4.11 -1.83 8.56
CA VAL A 75 -4.56 -2.73 9.64
C VAL A 75 -4.23 -2.15 11.02
N GLU A 76 -3.14 -1.39 11.14
CA GLU A 76 -2.70 -0.81 12.42
C GLU A 76 -3.48 0.46 12.77
N ASP A 77 -3.67 1.35 11.80
CA ASP A 77 -4.16 2.72 12.05
C ASP A 77 -5.62 2.94 11.63
N THR A 78 -6.29 1.93 11.07
CA THR A 78 -7.66 2.06 10.57
C THR A 78 -8.54 0.88 10.99
N LEU A 79 -9.78 0.83 10.51
CA LEU A 79 -10.71 -0.30 10.75
C LEU A 79 -10.52 -1.47 9.77
N ALA A 80 -9.46 -1.45 8.95
CA ALA A 80 -9.14 -2.57 8.08
C ALA A 80 -8.76 -3.82 8.90
N THR A 81 -9.04 -4.99 8.35
CA THR A 81 -8.66 -6.27 8.97
C THR A 81 -7.83 -7.11 8.01
N THR A 82 -6.95 -7.96 8.52
CA THR A 82 -6.16 -8.89 7.68
C THR A 82 -7.06 -9.75 6.78
N ALA A 83 -8.25 -10.15 7.26
CA ALA A 83 -9.23 -10.90 6.47
C ALA A 83 -9.84 -10.07 5.32
N GLU A 84 -10.06 -8.76 5.53
CA GLU A 84 -10.47 -7.84 4.47
C GLU A 84 -9.36 -7.72 3.41
N ILE A 85 -8.10 -7.56 3.85
CA ILE A 85 -6.94 -7.51 2.95
C ILE A 85 -6.81 -8.79 2.13
N GLU A 86 -6.91 -9.97 2.76
CA GLU A 86 -6.84 -11.26 2.08
C GLU A 86 -7.94 -11.41 1.02
N LYS A 87 -9.16 -11.01 1.35
CA LYS A 87 -10.29 -11.06 0.42
C LYS A 87 -10.10 -10.15 -0.79
N LEU A 88 -9.51 -8.96 -0.60
CA LEU A 88 -9.40 -7.94 -1.64
C LEU A 88 -8.12 -8.06 -2.49
N PHE A 89 -7.03 -8.55 -1.90
CA PHE A 89 -5.68 -8.53 -2.46
C PHE A 89 -4.97 -9.88 -2.43
N GLY A 90 -5.60 -10.92 -1.87
CA GLY A 90 -5.07 -12.27 -1.83
C GLY A 90 -4.20 -12.57 -0.60
N PRO A 91 -3.90 -13.87 -0.37
CA PRO A 91 -3.25 -14.34 0.84
C PRO A 91 -1.79 -13.89 0.98
N ASN A 92 -1.09 -13.67 -0.13
CA ASN A 92 0.31 -13.22 -0.11
C ASN A 92 0.44 -11.81 0.47
N VAL A 93 -0.33 -10.85 -0.08
CA VAL A 93 -0.38 -9.46 0.40
C VAL A 93 -0.83 -9.42 1.86
N ALA A 94 -1.87 -10.17 2.23
CA ALA A 94 -2.35 -10.22 3.61
C ALA A 94 -1.27 -10.70 4.59
N ARG A 95 -0.51 -11.73 4.22
CA ARG A 95 0.62 -12.23 5.01
C ARG A 95 1.73 -11.19 5.15
N LEU A 96 2.04 -10.44 4.10
CA LEU A 96 3.06 -9.40 4.13
C LEU A 96 2.64 -8.22 5.02
N VAL A 97 1.39 -7.74 4.87
CA VAL A 97 0.82 -6.66 5.71
C VAL A 97 0.80 -7.06 7.18
N ASP A 98 0.34 -8.27 7.49
CA ASP A 98 0.36 -8.80 8.86
C ASP A 98 1.79 -8.92 9.41
N GLY A 99 2.74 -9.33 8.56
CA GLY A 99 4.16 -9.40 8.91
C GLY A 99 4.74 -8.04 9.32
N VAL A 100 4.54 -6.99 8.51
CA VAL A 100 5.06 -5.65 8.82
C VAL A 100 4.38 -5.01 10.03
N THR A 101 3.07 -5.24 10.20
CA THR A 101 2.31 -4.78 11.40
C THR A 101 2.77 -5.46 12.70
N LYS A 102 3.34 -6.66 12.61
CA LYS A 102 3.88 -7.36 13.79
C LYS A 102 5.29 -6.90 14.12
N LEU A 103 6.10 -6.60 13.10
CA LEU A 103 7.46 -6.07 13.28
C LEU A 103 7.43 -4.71 13.98
N SER A 104 6.48 -3.83 13.64
CA SER A 104 6.30 -2.52 14.29
C SER A 104 6.05 -2.60 15.80
N LYS A 105 5.61 -3.75 16.32
CA LYS A 105 5.31 -3.97 17.75
C LYS A 105 6.47 -4.55 18.57
N ILE A 106 7.56 -4.94 17.90
CA ILE A 106 8.73 -5.57 18.53
C ILE A 106 9.88 -4.56 18.69
N GLU A 107 9.90 -3.50 17.89
CA GLU A 107 10.81 -2.36 17.98
C GLU A 107 10.37 -1.31 19.01
#